data_AF-A0A7W5DIT9-F1
#
_entry.id   AF-A0A7W5DIT9-F1
#
_cell.length_a   1.000
_cell.length_b   1.000
_cell.length_c   1.000
_cell.angle_alpha   90.00
_cell.angle_beta   90.00
_cell.angle_gamma   90.00
#
_symmetry.space_group_name_H-M   'P 1'
#
loop_
_entity.id
_entity.type
_entity.pdbx_description
1 polymer ?
#
loop_
_entity_poly.entity_id
_entity_poly.type
_entity_poly.pdbx_seq_one_letter_code
_entity_poly.pdbx_strand_id
1 'polypeptide(L)'
;MELWLFIGALAAIYLLPGPDMILVLQTGSQQGHAQALATAAGLAVARGLHVALAALGLATLFATAPWTFDAVRYAGGAYLAWVGLQLLRSPGATTNVDAVSEGRLDAGHRRAWRRGLLTNLLNPKSLLFCSVLLPQFVHPGEGPVLLQFALLGSLLVGIGLLFDAGYATLGAALQRWFAVSPLRARLQRWTFGSLMIGFALRLAA
;
A
#
# COMPACT_ATOMS: atom_id res chain seq x y z
N MET A 1 -11.83 20.65 10.61
CA MET A 1 -11.07 19.49 10.10
C MET A 1 -9.58 19.71 10.28
N GLU A 2 -8.91 18.86 11.05
CA GLU A 2 -7.46 18.91 11.30
C GLU A 2 -6.65 18.30 10.14
N LEU A 3 -6.56 19.02 9.02
CA LEU A 3 -5.97 18.50 7.78
C LEU A 3 -4.48 18.15 7.92
N TRP A 4 -3.72 18.91 8.71
CA TRP A 4 -2.30 18.69 8.92
C TRP A 4 -2.01 17.38 9.66
N LEU A 5 -2.84 17.03 10.66
CA LEU A 5 -2.75 15.75 11.36
C LEU A 5 -3.07 14.59 10.42
N PHE A 6 -4.08 14.75 9.56
CA PHE A 6 -4.42 13.75 8.55
C PHE A 6 -3.27 13.50 7.56
N ILE A 7 -2.69 14.58 7.02
CA ILE A 7 -1.54 14.48 6.10
C ILE A 7 -0.34 13.84 6.80
N GLY A 8 -0.03 14.23 8.04
CA GLY A 8 1.05 13.65 8.83
C GLY A 8 0.84 12.15 9.09
N ALA A 9 -0.39 11.74 9.43
CA ALA A 9 -0.74 10.34 9.62
C ALA A 9 -0.59 9.55 8.32
N LEU A 10 -1.07 10.07 7.18
CA LEU A 10 -0.91 9.44 5.87
C LEU A 10 0.56 9.30 5.51
N ALA A 11 1.36 10.35 5.68
CA ALA A 11 2.80 10.32 5.40
C ALA A 11 3.51 9.23 6.23
N ALA A 12 3.23 9.16 7.53
CA ALA A 12 3.81 8.14 8.41
C ALA A 12 3.44 6.71 7.96
N ILE A 13 2.18 6.51 7.57
CA ILE A 13 1.68 5.20 7.12
C ILE A 13 2.30 4.79 5.77
N TYR A 14 2.42 5.73 4.83
CA TYR A 14 3.00 5.47 3.51
C TYR A 14 4.54 5.36 3.51
N LEU A 15 5.20 5.89 4.54
CA LEU A 15 6.65 5.81 4.69
C LEU A 15 7.13 4.39 4.97
N LEU A 16 6.31 3.58 5.64
CA LEU A 16 6.60 2.16 5.86
C LEU A 16 6.02 1.32 4.72
N PRO A 17 6.87 0.57 3.99
CA PRO A 17 6.40 -0.18 2.82
C PRO A 17 5.50 -1.34 3.25
N GLY A 18 4.20 -1.16 3.01
CA GLY A 18 3.20 -2.23 3.08
C GLY A 18 3.20 -3.12 1.83
N PRO A 19 2.27 -4.10 1.74
CA PRO A 19 2.18 -5.03 0.61
C PRO A 19 2.08 -4.34 -0.76
N ASP A 20 1.31 -3.26 -0.84
CA ASP A 20 1.10 -2.51 -2.09
C ASP A 20 2.37 -1.79 -2.54
N MET A 21 3.08 -1.13 -1.63
CA MET A 21 4.34 -0.44 -1.93
C MET A 21 5.45 -1.44 -2.26
N ILE A 22 5.48 -2.60 -1.60
CA ILE A 22 6.38 -3.71 -1.93
C ILE A 22 6.10 -4.22 -3.35
N LEU A 23 4.83 -4.39 -3.73
CA LEU A 23 4.46 -4.78 -5.08
C LEU A 23 4.97 -3.76 -6.12
N VAL A 24 4.82 -2.46 -5.87
CA VAL A 24 5.31 -1.40 -6.77
C VAL A 24 6.84 -1.41 -6.84
N LEU A 25 7.52 -1.53 -5.69
CA LEU A 25 8.98 -1.62 -5.59
C LEU A 25 9.52 -2.83 -6.36
N GLN A 26 8.92 -4.01 -6.17
CA GLN A 26 9.26 -5.23 -6.88
C GLN A 26 9.04 -5.08 -8.39
N THR A 27 7.89 -4.53 -8.79
CA THR A 27 7.58 -4.28 -10.20
C THR A 27 8.59 -3.31 -10.82
N GLY A 28 8.99 -2.24 -10.10
CA GLY A 28 10.03 -1.33 -10.54
C GLY A 28 11.38 -2.00 -10.70
N SER A 29 11.74 -2.88 -9.75
CA SER A 29 13.01 -3.59 -9.75
C SER A 29 13.13 -4.68 -10.83
N GLN A 30 12.01 -5.28 -11.24
CA GLN A 30 12.00 -6.42 -12.17
C GLN A 30 11.53 -6.06 -13.58
N GLN A 31 10.58 -5.13 -13.70
CA GLN A 31 9.87 -4.80 -14.94
C GLN A 31 10.05 -3.33 -15.35
N GLY A 32 10.75 -2.54 -14.53
CA GLY A 32 11.10 -1.16 -14.82
C GLY A 32 10.04 -0.13 -14.40
N HIS A 33 10.43 1.14 -14.53
CA HIS A 33 9.68 2.28 -14.00
C HIS A 33 8.25 2.39 -14.57
N ALA A 34 8.09 2.21 -15.89
CA ALA A 34 6.78 2.37 -16.54
C ALA A 34 5.75 1.34 -16.06
N GLN A 35 6.17 0.09 -15.83
CA GLN A 35 5.29 -0.96 -15.31
C GLN A 35 4.94 -0.72 -13.84
N ALA A 36 5.88 -0.20 -13.06
CA ALA A 36 5.64 0.18 -11.67
C ALA A 36 4.64 1.34 -11.57
N LEU A 37 4.74 2.35 -12.43
CA LEU A 37 3.75 3.44 -12.51
C LEU A 37 2.37 2.93 -12.95
N ALA A 38 2.29 2.01 -13.92
CA ALA A 38 1.02 1.41 -14.30
C ALA A 38 0.39 0.64 -13.12
N THR A 39 1.19 -0.07 -12.34
CA THR A 39 0.76 -0.76 -11.12
C THR A 39 0.27 0.23 -10.06
N ALA A 40 1.02 1.32 -9.82
CA ALA A 40 0.65 2.39 -8.90
C ALA A 40 -0.68 3.07 -9.29
N ALA A 41 -0.91 3.29 -10.58
CA ALA A 41 -2.18 3.81 -11.08
C ALA A 41 -3.34 2.83 -10.82
N GLY A 42 -3.12 1.53 -10.96
CA GLY A 42 -4.09 0.51 -10.59
C GLY A 42 -4.45 0.54 -9.11
N LEU A 43 -3.44 0.64 -8.24
CA LEU A 43 -3.60 0.78 -6.79
C LEU A 43 -4.35 2.06 -6.41
N ALA A 44 -4.07 3.18 -7.09
CA ALA A 44 -4.77 4.45 -6.85
C ALA A 44 -6.26 4.36 -7.20
N VAL A 45 -6.61 3.73 -8.32
CA VAL A 45 -8.02 3.50 -8.69
C VAL A 45 -8.72 2.59 -7.69
N ALA A 46 -8.09 1.48 -7.27
CA ALA A 46 -8.66 0.59 -6.25
C ALA A 46 -8.90 1.31 -4.92
N ARG A 47 -7.93 2.12 -4.45
CA ARG A 47 -8.10 2.94 -3.26
C ARG A 47 -9.23 3.96 -3.41
N GLY A 48 -9.34 4.60 -4.58
CA GLY A 48 -10.46 5.50 -4.88
C GLY A 48 -11.81 4.80 -4.78
N LEU A 49 -11.91 3.56 -5.24
CA LEU A 49 -13.13 2.76 -5.11
C LEU A 49 -13.43 2.40 -3.65
N HIS A 50 -12.42 2.00 -2.86
CA HIS A 50 -12.60 1.73 -1.43
C HIS A 50 -13.05 2.98 -0.66
N VAL A 51 -12.46 4.13 -0.97
CA VAL A 51 -12.87 5.43 -0.42
C VAL A 51 -14.32 5.73 -0.80
N ALA A 52 -14.71 5.55 -2.05
CA ALA A 52 -16.08 5.82 -2.50
C ALA A 52 -17.09 4.89 -1.79
N LEU A 53 -16.77 3.60 -1.67
CA LEU A 53 -17.59 2.62 -0.95
C LEU A 53 -17.72 2.99 0.54
N ALA A 54 -16.60 3.33 1.19
CA ALA A 54 -16.61 3.77 2.59
C ALA A 54 -17.40 5.06 2.76
N ALA A 55 -17.21 6.05 1.88
CA ALA A 55 -17.89 7.34 1.94
C ALA A 55 -19.41 7.19 1.78
N LEU A 56 -19.87 6.44 0.77
CA LEU A 56 -21.28 6.22 0.52
C LEU A 56 -21.93 5.35 1.60
N GLY A 57 -21.26 4.27 2.01
CA GLY A 57 -21.77 3.37 3.04
C GLY A 57 -21.83 4.03 4.42
N LEU A 58 -20.80 4.80 4.80
CA LEU A 58 -20.77 5.46 6.10
C LEU A 58 -21.63 6.71 6.13
N ALA A 59 -21.70 7.51 5.05
CA ALA A 59 -22.60 8.66 5.00
C ALA A 59 -24.07 8.24 5.14
N THR A 60 -24.47 7.14 4.47
CA THR A 60 -25.82 6.60 4.61
C THR A 60 -26.06 6.01 6.01
N LEU A 61 -25.09 5.28 6.56
CA LEU A 61 -25.16 4.74 7.92
C LEU A 61 -25.30 5.85 8.98
N PHE A 62 -24.51 6.92 8.89
CA PHE A 62 -24.56 8.03 9.83
C PHE A 62 -25.84 8.85 9.71
N ALA A 63 -26.40 8.96 8.50
CA ALA A 63 -27.70 9.62 8.28
C ALA A 63 -28.87 8.82 8.85
N THR A 64 -28.80 7.49 8.79
CA THR A 64 -29.87 6.58 9.24
C THR A 64 -29.79 6.26 10.74
N ALA A 65 -28.58 6.17 11.30
CA ALA A 65 -28.34 5.84 12.69
C ALA A 65 -27.20 6.72 13.27
N PRO A 66 -27.49 7.95 13.74
CA PRO A 66 -26.46 8.92 14.15
C PRO A 66 -25.47 8.40 15.21
N TRP A 67 -25.94 7.55 16.14
CA TRP A 67 -25.09 6.94 17.17
C TRP A 67 -23.94 6.07 16.61
N THR A 68 -24.09 5.56 15.38
CA THR A 68 -23.06 4.74 14.73
C THR A 68 -21.81 5.54 14.38
N PHE A 69 -21.91 6.86 14.25
CA PHE A 69 -20.74 7.73 14.05
C PHE A 69 -19.75 7.58 15.20
N ASP A 70 -20.22 7.73 16.44
CA ASP A 70 -19.37 7.62 17.63
C ASP A 70 -18.84 6.18 17.79
N ALA A 71 -19.67 5.17 17.52
CA ALA A 71 -19.25 3.77 17.56
C ALA A 71 -18.09 3.49 16.59
N VAL A 72 -18.21 3.91 15.33
CA VAL A 72 -17.16 3.75 14.31
C VAL A 72 -15.93 4.61 14.66
N ARG A 73 -16.13 5.82 15.18
CA ARG A 73 -15.05 6.69 15.61
C ARG A 73 -14.21 6.03 16.70
N TYR A 74 -14.83 5.57 17.79
CA TYR A 74 -14.11 4.93 18.89
C TYR A 74 -13.49 3.59 18.50
N ALA A 75 -14.22 2.73 17.79
CA ALA A 75 -13.69 1.46 17.31
C ALA A 75 -12.50 1.66 16.37
N GLY A 76 -12.61 2.63 15.46
CA GLY A 76 -11.55 2.98 14.54
C GLY A 76 -10.31 3.56 15.22
N GLY A 77 -10.50 4.45 16.20
CA GLY A 77 -9.42 4.98 17.02
C GLY A 77 -8.68 3.88 17.78
N ALA A 78 -9.41 2.93 18.39
CA ALA A 78 -8.81 1.78 19.08
C ALA A 78 -8.02 0.88 18.12
N TYR A 79 -8.55 0.64 16.92
CA TYR A 79 -7.85 -0.14 15.89
C TYR A 79 -6.56 0.55 15.44
N LEU A 80 -6.59 1.85 15.16
CA LEU A 80 -5.40 2.61 14.77
C LEU A 80 -4.35 2.65 15.88
N ALA A 81 -4.78 2.82 17.14
CA ALA A 81 -3.88 2.74 18.29
C ALA A 81 -3.21 1.36 18.38
N TRP A 82 -3.99 0.28 18.19
CA TRP A 82 -3.44 -1.08 18.18
C TRP A 82 -2.43 -1.29 17.03
N VAL A 83 -2.74 -0.83 15.81
CA VAL A 83 -1.81 -0.89 14.67
C VAL A 83 -0.53 -0.09 14.95
N GLY A 84 -0.65 1.12 15.50
CA GLY A 84 0.50 1.94 15.88
C GLY A 84 1.36 1.26 16.95
N LEU A 85 0.74 0.64 17.95
CA LEU A 85 1.46 -0.13 18.98
C LEU A 85 2.17 -1.36 18.41
N GLN A 86 1.56 -2.06 17.45
CA GLN A 86 2.21 -3.19 16.76
C GLN A 86 3.42 -2.74 15.95
N LEU A 87 3.35 -1.56 15.33
CA LEU A 87 4.46 -0.98 14.60
C LEU A 87 5.65 -0.64 15.51
N LEU A 88 5.38 -0.12 16.71
CA LEU A 88 6.41 0.17 17.71
C LEU A 88 7.03 -1.09 18.33
N ARG A 89 6.30 -2.21 18.37
CA ARG A 89 6.71 -3.46 19.01
C ARG A 89 7.36 -4.48 18.07
N SER A 90 7.21 -4.32 16.76
CA SER A 90 7.76 -5.27 15.80
C SER A 90 9.25 -5.02 15.59
N PRO A 91 10.14 -6.00 15.86
CA PRO A 91 11.53 -5.92 15.44
C PRO A 91 11.57 -6.11 13.92
N GLY A 92 11.47 -5.01 13.17
CA GLY A 92 11.61 -4.97 11.71
C GLY A 92 10.99 -6.17 11.00
N ALA A 93 9.70 -6.44 11.21
CA ALA A 93 9.06 -7.60 10.61
C ALA A 93 9.05 -7.45 9.09
N THR A 94 9.89 -8.24 8.41
CA THR A 94 9.67 -8.64 7.04
C THR A 94 8.32 -9.34 6.99
N THR A 95 7.25 -8.59 6.71
CA THR A 95 5.94 -9.17 6.43
C THR A 95 6.15 -10.20 5.32
N ASN A 96 5.90 -11.47 5.63
CA ASN A 96 5.84 -12.53 4.62
C ASN A 96 4.78 -12.12 3.60
N VAL A 97 5.25 -11.62 2.46
CA VAL A 97 4.40 -11.38 1.32
C VAL A 97 4.40 -12.68 0.55
N ASP A 98 3.24 -13.34 0.49
CA ASP A 98 2.92 -14.28 -0.58
C ASP A 98 2.92 -13.48 -1.88
N ALA A 99 4.12 -13.14 -2.35
CA ALA A 99 4.33 -12.57 -3.65
C ALA A 99 3.95 -13.69 -4.60
N VAL A 100 2.76 -13.58 -5.20
CA VAL A 100 2.38 -14.38 -6.37
C VAL A 100 3.50 -14.18 -7.40
N SER A 101 4.42 -15.14 -7.37
CA SER A 101 5.66 -15.16 -8.12
C SER A 101 5.35 -15.79 -9.46
N GLU A 102 4.53 -15.10 -10.25
CA GLU A 102 4.22 -15.53 -11.61
C GLU A 102 5.16 -14.87 -12.61
N GLY A 103 6.07 -15.69 -13.14
CA GLY A 103 6.52 -15.69 -14.54
C GLY A 103 7.13 -14.42 -15.10
N ARG A 104 8.43 -14.49 -15.46
CA ARG A 104 9.08 -13.56 -16.39
C ARG A 104 8.40 -13.63 -17.77
N LEU A 105 7.28 -12.95 -17.99
CA LEU A 105 6.61 -12.96 -19.29
C LEU A 105 5.94 -11.61 -19.58
N ASP A 106 6.54 -10.91 -20.53
CA ASP A 106 5.98 -9.86 -21.40
C ASP A 106 4.88 -8.99 -20.77
N ALA A 107 5.31 -7.90 -20.14
CA ALA A 107 4.46 -7.05 -19.30
C ALA A 107 3.85 -5.91 -20.13
N GLY A 108 2.64 -6.10 -20.66
CA GLY A 108 1.85 -4.96 -21.13
C GLY A 108 1.41 -4.07 -19.96
N HIS A 109 1.49 -2.74 -20.11
CA HIS A 109 1.05 -1.76 -19.10
C HIS A 109 -0.36 -2.07 -18.53
N ARG A 110 -1.27 -2.57 -19.37
CA ARG A 110 -2.62 -3.01 -18.97
C ARG A 110 -2.60 -4.13 -17.94
N ARG A 111 -1.69 -5.09 -18.04
CA ARG A 111 -1.57 -6.22 -17.10
C ARG A 111 -1.03 -5.74 -15.76
N ALA A 112 -0.01 -4.87 -15.76
CA ALA A 112 0.53 -4.26 -14.55
C ALA A 112 -0.52 -3.42 -13.82
N TRP A 113 -1.28 -2.60 -14.55
CA TRP A 113 -2.41 -1.84 -14.00
C TRP A 113 -3.49 -2.73 -13.40
N ARG A 114 -3.93 -3.78 -14.12
CA ARG A 114 -4.93 -4.73 -13.61
C ARG A 114 -4.44 -5.46 -12.36
N ARG A 115 -3.16 -5.81 -12.30
CA ARG A 115 -2.55 -6.45 -11.13
C ARG A 115 -2.64 -5.53 -9.92
N GLY A 116 -2.19 -4.28 -10.03
CA GLY A 116 -2.30 -3.29 -8.95
C GLY A 116 -3.75 -3.10 -8.51
N LEU A 117 -4.67 -2.94 -9.46
CA LEU A 117 -6.10 -2.78 -9.19
C LEU A 117 -6.65 -3.98 -8.39
N LEU A 118 -6.46 -5.21 -8.88
CA LEU A 118 -7.05 -6.40 -8.28
C LEU A 118 -6.42 -6.73 -6.92
N THR A 119 -5.10 -6.56 -6.77
CA THR A 119 -4.42 -6.81 -5.49
C THR A 119 -4.98 -5.94 -4.38
N ASN A 120 -5.18 -4.64 -4.62
CA ASN A 120 -5.71 -3.75 -3.58
C ASN A 120 -7.23 -3.87 -3.44
N LEU A 121 -7.98 -4.07 -4.52
CA LEU A 121 -9.44 -4.23 -4.45
C LEU A 121 -9.84 -5.47 -3.63
N LEU A 122 -9.09 -6.56 -3.79
CA LEU A 122 -9.27 -7.80 -3.04
C LEU A 122 -8.63 -7.78 -1.65
N ASN A 123 -7.97 -6.68 -1.26
CA ASN A 123 -7.35 -6.55 0.05
C ASN A 123 -8.37 -6.03 1.07
N PRO A 124 -8.94 -6.88 1.95
CA PRO A 124 -9.92 -6.43 2.94
C PRO A 124 -9.33 -5.41 3.92
N LYS A 125 -8.00 -5.42 4.13
CA LYS A 125 -7.32 -4.43 4.96
C LYS A 125 -7.45 -3.02 4.38
N SER A 126 -7.39 -2.86 3.06
CA SER A 126 -7.46 -1.54 2.41
C SER A 126 -8.84 -0.89 2.59
N LEU A 127 -9.91 -1.68 2.42
CA LEU A 127 -11.27 -1.21 2.66
C LEU A 127 -11.48 -0.85 4.14
N LEU A 128 -11.13 -1.77 5.05
CA LEU A 128 -11.26 -1.55 6.49
C LEU A 128 -10.48 -0.32 6.95
N PHE A 129 -9.28 -0.12 6.41
CA PHE A 129 -8.45 1.05 6.70
C PHE A 129 -9.15 2.35 6.30
N CYS A 130 -9.71 2.43 5.09
CA CYS A 130 -10.45 3.61 4.66
C CYS A 130 -11.67 3.87 5.56
N SER A 131 -12.45 2.81 5.85
CA SER A 131 -13.64 2.90 6.70
C SER A 131 -13.35 3.29 8.14
N VAL A 132 -12.15 3.00 8.65
CA VAL A 132 -11.74 3.34 10.01
C VAL A 132 -11.05 4.70 10.07
N LEU A 133 -10.17 5.00 9.12
CA LEU A 133 -9.35 6.21 9.14
C LEU A 133 -10.16 7.45 8.79
N LEU A 134 -10.93 7.42 7.71
CA LEU A 134 -11.62 8.60 7.19
C LEU A 134 -12.57 9.23 8.23
N PRO A 135 -13.42 8.47 8.95
CA PRO A 135 -14.32 9.04 9.96
C PRO A 135 -13.61 9.75 11.11
N GLN A 136 -12.35 9.42 11.42
CA GLN A 136 -11.62 10.07 12.52
C GLN A 136 -11.39 11.57 12.27
N PHE A 137 -11.44 11.99 11.01
CA PHE A 137 -11.19 13.37 10.60
C PHE A 137 -12.46 14.09 10.12
N VAL A 138 -13.59 13.39 10.05
CA VAL A 138 -14.89 13.96 9.69
C VAL A 138 -15.53 14.60 10.91
N HIS A 139 -16.05 15.81 10.73
CA HIS A 139 -16.76 16.58 11.75
C HIS A 139 -18.19 16.84 11.27
N PRO A 140 -19.21 16.10 11.74
CA PRO A 140 -20.59 16.23 11.24
C PRO A 140 -21.19 17.64 11.33
N GLY A 141 -20.69 18.48 12.26
CA GLY A 141 -21.12 19.86 12.43
C GLY A 141 -20.47 20.89 11.50
N GLU A 142 -19.47 20.51 10.70
CA GLU A 142 -18.69 21.43 9.86
C GLU A 142 -19.07 21.38 8.36
N GLY A 143 -20.19 20.74 8.02
CA GLY A 143 -20.73 20.68 6.65
C GLY A 143 -21.04 19.25 6.18
N PRO A 144 -21.41 19.07 4.88
CA PRO A 144 -21.85 17.78 4.37
C PRO A 144 -20.78 16.68 4.53
N VAL A 145 -21.13 15.62 5.25
CA VAL A 145 -20.24 14.48 5.54
C VAL A 145 -19.64 13.88 4.27
N LEU A 146 -20.44 13.72 3.21
CA LEU A 146 -19.98 13.17 1.93
C LEU A 146 -18.87 14.03 1.29
N LEU A 147 -18.95 15.36 1.40
CA LEU A 147 -17.95 16.27 0.87
C LEU A 147 -16.63 16.18 1.65
N GLN A 148 -16.71 16.04 2.97
CA GLN A 148 -15.54 15.81 3.82
C GLN A 148 -14.85 14.48 3.47
N PHE A 149 -15.62 13.40 3.30
CA PHE A 149 -15.09 12.12 2.83
C PHE A 149 -14.46 12.23 1.43
N ALA A 150 -15.06 12.96 0.50
CA ALA A 150 -14.50 13.16 -0.84
C ALA A 150 -13.16 13.90 -0.79
N LEU A 151 -13.06 14.95 0.04
CA LEU A 151 -11.81 15.69 0.25
C LEU A 151 -10.73 14.80 0.87
N LEU A 152 -11.01 14.20 2.03
CA LEU A 152 -10.05 13.33 2.73
C LEU A 152 -9.65 12.13 1.88
N GLY A 153 -10.60 11.56 1.15
CA GLY A 153 -10.40 10.48 0.20
C GLY A 153 -9.49 10.84 -0.96
N SER A 154 -9.70 12.02 -1.57
CA SER A 154 -8.84 12.51 -2.65
C SER A 154 -7.40 12.75 -2.18
N LEU A 155 -7.21 13.27 -0.96
CA LEU A 155 -5.91 13.42 -0.33
C LEU A 155 -5.24 12.07 -0.05
N LEU A 156 -6.00 11.10 0.48
CA LEU A 156 -5.50 9.75 0.74
C LEU A 156 -5.00 9.07 -0.54
N VAL A 157 -5.76 9.17 -1.63
CA VAL A 157 -5.40 8.59 -2.93
C VAL A 157 -4.23 9.36 -3.55
N GLY A 158 -4.26 10.69 -3.51
CA GLY A 158 -3.22 11.55 -4.09
C GLY A 158 -1.86 11.39 -3.42
N ILE A 159 -1.81 11.52 -2.09
CA ILE A 159 -0.59 11.30 -1.31
C ILE A 159 -0.08 9.88 -1.51
N GLY A 160 -0.98 8.90 -1.45
CA GLY A 160 -0.63 7.51 -1.67
C GLY A 160 -0.02 7.24 -3.04
N LEU A 161 -0.56 7.85 -4.10
CA LEU A 161 0.00 7.76 -5.45
C LEU A 161 1.38 8.42 -5.56
N LEU A 162 1.61 9.55 -4.87
CA LEU A 162 2.93 10.19 -4.83
C LEU A 162 3.98 9.27 -4.18
N PHE A 163 3.63 8.63 -3.06
CA PHE A 163 4.51 7.66 -2.42
C PHE A 163 4.77 6.45 -3.34
N ASP A 164 3.73 5.89 -3.97
CA ASP A 164 3.88 4.77 -4.90
C ASP A 164 4.75 5.13 -6.11
N ALA A 165 4.63 6.34 -6.65
CA ALA A 165 5.54 6.84 -7.68
C ALA A 165 6.99 6.93 -7.16
N GLY A 166 7.18 7.37 -5.90
CA GLY A 166 8.45 7.30 -5.19
C GLY A 166 9.02 5.87 -5.16
N TYR A 167 8.24 4.90 -4.69
CA TYR A 167 8.65 3.48 -4.68
C TYR A 167 8.92 2.92 -6.08
N ALA A 168 8.18 3.35 -7.10
CA ALA A 168 8.41 2.98 -8.49
C ALA A 168 9.78 3.48 -8.98
N THR A 169 10.13 4.73 -8.67
CA THR A 169 11.45 5.31 -9.01
C THR A 169 12.58 4.62 -8.26
N LEU A 170 12.40 4.34 -6.96
CA LEU A 170 13.36 3.62 -6.13
C LEU A 170 13.59 2.20 -6.65
N GLY A 171 12.52 1.46 -6.95
CA GLY A 171 12.61 0.10 -7.51
C GLY A 171 13.36 0.09 -8.84
N ALA A 172 13.04 1.03 -9.73
CA ALA A 172 13.75 1.16 -11.01
C ALA A 172 15.22 1.61 -10.84
N ALA A 173 15.52 2.44 -9.85
CA ALA A 173 16.89 2.84 -9.53
C ALA A 173 17.71 1.65 -9.03
N LEU A 174 17.13 0.79 -8.17
CA LEU A 174 17.76 -0.47 -7.74
C LEU A 174 18.07 -1.37 -8.95
N GLN A 175 17.11 -1.53 -9.87
CA GLN A 175 17.32 -2.30 -11.10
C GLN A 175 18.50 -1.78 -11.92
N ARG A 176 18.57 -0.47 -12.16
CA ARG A 176 19.67 0.16 -12.90
C ARG A 176 20.98 0.00 -12.15
N TRP A 177 21.01 0.15 -10.84
CA TRP A 177 22.22 0.02 -10.04
C TRP A 177 22.82 -1.39 -10.10
N PHE A 178 21.98 -2.43 -10.11
CA PHE A 178 22.41 -3.81 -10.33
C PHE A 178 22.80 -4.08 -11.80
N ALA A 179 22.17 -3.41 -12.76
CA ALA A 179 22.46 -3.56 -14.19
C ALA A 179 23.76 -2.88 -14.65
N VAL A 180 24.21 -1.82 -13.97
CA VAL A 180 25.38 -0.99 -14.36
C VAL A 180 26.72 -1.70 -14.15
N SER A 181 26.79 -2.79 -13.36
CA SER A 181 28.05 -3.55 -13.19
C SER A 181 27.84 -5.05 -13.37
N PRO A 182 28.38 -5.67 -14.44
CA PRO A 182 28.31 -7.12 -14.64
C PRO A 182 29.00 -7.90 -13.52
N LEU A 183 29.97 -7.30 -12.82
CA LEU A 183 30.61 -7.86 -11.63
C LEU A 183 29.65 -7.95 -10.44
N ARG A 184 28.79 -6.96 -10.22
CA ARG A 184 27.81 -6.97 -9.09
C ARG A 184 26.68 -7.96 -9.33
N ALA A 185 26.17 -8.02 -10.56
CA ALA A 185 25.19 -9.02 -10.95
C ALA A 185 25.76 -10.45 -10.90
N ARG A 186 27.05 -10.62 -11.21
CA ARG A 186 27.76 -11.91 -11.09
C ARG A 186 27.99 -12.27 -9.62
N LEU A 187 28.42 -11.33 -8.78
CA LEU A 187 28.65 -11.57 -7.35
C LEU A 187 27.37 -12.02 -6.65
N GLN A 188 26.23 -11.34 -6.91
CA GLN A 188 24.92 -11.74 -6.36
C GLN A 188 24.52 -13.15 -6.78
N ARG A 189 24.69 -13.51 -8.07
CA ARG A 189 24.38 -14.86 -8.57
C ARG A 189 25.26 -15.92 -7.91
N TRP A 190 26.54 -15.62 -7.72
CA TRP A 190 27.48 -16.54 -7.08
C TRP A 190 27.19 -16.71 -5.60
N THR A 191 26.97 -15.65 -4.82
CA THR A 191 26.63 -15.79 -3.39
C THR A 191 25.32 -16.55 -3.19
N PHE A 192 24.28 -16.24 -3.97
CA PHE A 192 23.00 -16.93 -3.85
C PHE A 192 23.11 -18.41 -4.27
N GLY A 193 23.83 -18.68 -5.36
CA GLY A 193 24.11 -20.05 -5.83
C GLY A 193 24.91 -20.85 -4.81
N SER A 194 25.98 -20.26 -4.25
CA SER A 194 26.80 -20.90 -3.21
C SER A 194 26.02 -21.16 -1.93
N LEU A 195 25.16 -20.24 -1.49
CA LEU A 195 24.29 -20.44 -0.33
C LEU A 195 23.31 -21.59 -0.55
N MET A 196 22.67 -21.67 -1.72
CA MET A 196 21.73 -22.76 -2.04
C MET A 196 22.43 -24.12 -2.17
N ILE A 197 23.62 -24.16 -2.78
CA ILE A 197 24.43 -25.37 -2.85
C ILE A 197 24.86 -25.81 -1.45
N GLY A 198 25.34 -24.88 -0.60
CA GLY A 198 25.69 -25.16 0.79
C GLY A 198 24.50 -25.66 1.61
N PHE A 199 23.31 -25.08 1.40
CA PHE A 199 22.09 -25.52 2.05
C PHE A 199 21.67 -26.92 1.60
N ALA A 200 21.73 -27.21 0.29
CA ALA A 200 21.45 -28.53 -0.27
C ALA A 200 22.41 -29.61 0.23
N LEU A 201 23.71 -29.30 0.31
CA LEU A 201 24.73 -30.20 0.86
C LEU A 201 24.51 -30.48 2.35
N ARG A 202 24.11 -29.47 3.13
CA ARG A 202 23.76 -29.66 4.55
C ARG A 202 22.48 -30.47 4.74
N LEU A 203 21.52 -30.36 3.82
CA LEU A 203 20.27 -31.13 3.89
C LEU A 203 20.47 -32.60 3.46
N ALA A 204 21.49 -32.87 2.65
CA ALA A 204 21.86 -34.19 2.17
C ALA A 204 22.87 -34.95 3.06
N ALA A 205 23.39 -34.30 4.11
CA ALA A 205 24.30 -34.87 5.11
C ALA A 205 23.56 -35.14 6.42
#